data_AF-A0A847XJR7-F1
#
_entry.id   AF-A0A847XJR7-F1
#
_cell.length_a   1.000
_cell.length_b   1.000
_cell.length_c   1.000
_cell.angle_alpha   90.00
_cell.angle_beta   90.00
_cell.angle_gamma   90.00
#
_symmetry.space_group_name_H-M   'P 1'
#
loop_
_entity.id
_entity.type
_entity.pdbx_description
1 polymer ?
#
loop_
_entity_poly.entity_id
_entity_poly.type
_entity_poly.pdbx_seq_one_letter_code
_entity_poly.pdbx_strand_id
1 'polypeptide(L)'
;MPKKKILLKLSGEFLCSADSAIDIKRVFALAREVAVIRCQYQLGLVIGGGNIFRGRQMSKQKIVNPAAWHFVGMESTVVNALALKAAFDQLKTPAMVISAFDKHKVNPQKYFSQGVIVIFAAGTGRPFVTTDSGAVERALEIKADILLKGTKVDGVYSADPKKNPRAKKIARLSAEEYLKIKNASIFDQAAAILAAEKKLPIYIFKWGKDSLKKAIALKAQGTLIT
;
A
#
# COMPACT_ATOMS: atom_id res chain seq x y z
N MET A 1 -9.03 -14.98 20.60
CA MET A 1 -8.36 -13.66 20.48
C MET A 1 -8.92 -12.95 19.24
N PRO A 2 -9.08 -11.61 19.26
CA PRO A 2 -9.49 -10.87 18.07
C PRO A 2 -8.48 -11.10 16.92
N LYS A 3 -8.98 -11.23 15.69
CA LYS A 3 -8.13 -11.38 14.50
C LYS A 3 -7.24 -10.15 14.37
N LYS A 4 -5.95 -10.36 14.09
CA LYS A 4 -5.05 -9.25 13.78
C LYS A 4 -5.53 -8.51 12.54
N LYS A 5 -5.47 -7.18 12.58
CA LYS A 5 -5.85 -6.28 11.51
C LYS A 5 -4.61 -5.79 10.78
N ILE A 6 -4.63 -5.97 9.47
CA ILE A 6 -3.47 -5.75 8.60
C ILE A 6 -3.89 -4.80 7.50
N LEU A 7 -3.09 -3.75 7.28
CA LEU A 7 -3.20 -2.94 6.08
C LEU A 7 -2.09 -3.33 5.11
N LEU A 8 -2.45 -3.82 3.92
CA LEU A 8 -1.52 -4.08 2.84
C LEU A 8 -1.51 -2.90 1.87
N LYS A 9 -0.36 -2.26 1.71
CA LYS A 9 -0.12 -1.24 0.71
C LYS A 9 0.71 -1.79 -0.45
N LEU A 10 0.18 -1.66 -1.65
CA LEU A 10 0.88 -1.99 -2.90
C LEU A 10 0.92 -0.79 -3.86
N SER A 11 1.93 -0.77 -4.72
CA SER A 11 1.91 0.10 -5.90
C SER A 11 0.96 -0.47 -6.96
N GLY A 12 0.25 0.40 -7.68
CA GLY A 12 -0.55 -0.03 -8.83
C GLY A 12 0.28 -0.69 -9.93
N GLU A 13 1.59 -0.47 -9.96
CA GLU A 13 2.53 -1.15 -10.86
C GLU A 13 2.51 -2.68 -10.76
N PHE A 14 2.02 -3.23 -9.64
CA PHE A 14 1.84 -4.67 -9.50
C PHE A 14 0.60 -5.20 -10.23
N LEU A 15 -0.28 -4.31 -10.71
CA LEU A 15 -1.49 -4.63 -11.44
C LEU A 15 -1.37 -4.45 -12.95
N CYS A 16 -0.25 -3.95 -13.49
CA CYS A 16 -0.06 -3.77 -14.93
C CYS A 16 0.86 -4.82 -15.56
N SER A 17 0.77 -5.01 -16.87
CA SER A 17 1.75 -5.75 -17.69
C SER A 17 2.52 -4.77 -18.58
N ALA A 18 3.27 -5.28 -19.57
CA ALA A 18 3.84 -4.44 -20.62
C ALA A 18 2.74 -3.85 -21.52
N ASP A 19 1.67 -4.61 -21.75
CA ASP A 19 0.65 -4.29 -22.76
C ASP A 19 -0.64 -3.71 -22.17
N SER A 20 -0.82 -3.77 -20.84
CA SER A 20 -2.03 -3.28 -20.18
C SER A 20 -1.72 -2.56 -18.89
N ALA A 21 -2.37 -1.39 -18.70
CA ALA A 21 -2.38 -0.68 -17.44
C ALA A 21 -3.03 -1.50 -16.32
N ILE A 22 -3.96 -2.40 -16.65
CA ILE A 22 -4.63 -3.32 -15.71
C ILE A 22 -4.62 -4.73 -16.31
N ASP A 23 -3.65 -5.52 -15.89
CA ASP A 23 -3.52 -6.94 -16.20
C ASP A 23 -4.45 -7.75 -15.29
N ILE A 24 -5.50 -8.29 -15.90
CA ILE A 24 -6.51 -9.13 -15.24
C ILE A 24 -5.87 -10.30 -14.48
N LYS A 25 -4.87 -10.97 -15.05
CA LYS A 25 -4.21 -12.12 -14.40
C LYS A 25 -3.51 -11.69 -13.11
N ARG A 26 -2.86 -10.52 -13.10
CA ARG A 26 -2.20 -9.97 -11.91
C ARG A 26 -3.20 -9.51 -10.84
N VAL A 27 -4.30 -8.89 -11.26
CA VAL A 27 -5.40 -8.52 -10.35
C VAL A 27 -5.96 -9.78 -9.66
N PHE A 28 -6.26 -10.83 -10.41
CA PHE A 28 -6.73 -12.11 -9.86
C PHE A 28 -5.69 -12.80 -8.98
N ALA A 29 -4.40 -12.73 -9.32
CA ALA A 29 -3.34 -13.29 -8.50
C ALA A 29 -3.30 -12.62 -7.12
N LEU A 30 -3.35 -11.28 -7.06
CA LEU A 30 -3.42 -10.53 -5.80
C LEU A 30 -4.71 -10.88 -5.03
N ALA A 31 -5.87 -10.88 -5.69
CA ALA A 31 -7.14 -11.16 -5.04
C ALA A 31 -7.16 -12.57 -4.41
N ARG A 32 -6.62 -13.59 -5.10
CA ARG A 32 -6.47 -14.95 -4.55
C ARG A 32 -5.55 -14.99 -3.34
N GLU A 33 -4.40 -14.33 -3.41
CA GLU A 33 -3.42 -14.32 -2.31
C GLU A 33 -4.01 -13.68 -1.03
N VAL A 34 -4.81 -12.62 -1.18
CA VAL A 34 -5.54 -11.98 -0.06
C VAL A 34 -6.70 -12.87 0.42
N ALA A 35 -7.47 -13.47 -0.49
CA ALA A 35 -8.64 -14.28 -0.14
C ALA A 35 -8.29 -15.52 0.72
N VAL A 36 -7.12 -16.14 0.47
CA VAL A 36 -6.63 -17.32 1.20
C VAL A 36 -6.44 -17.06 2.69
N ILE A 37 -6.06 -15.85 3.07
CA ILE A 37 -5.72 -15.50 4.47
C ILE A 37 -6.85 -14.75 5.20
N ARG A 38 -7.93 -14.37 4.51
CA ARG A 38 -9.04 -13.57 5.08
C ARG A 38 -9.69 -14.20 6.31
N CYS A 39 -9.71 -15.53 6.39
CA CYS A 39 -10.30 -16.24 7.53
C CYS A 39 -9.47 -16.06 8.80
N GLN A 40 -8.20 -15.68 8.70
CA GLN A 40 -7.28 -15.53 9.83
C GLN A 40 -7.08 -14.07 10.27
N TYR A 41 -7.32 -13.11 9.37
CA TYR A 41 -6.99 -11.70 9.58
C TYR A 41 -8.12 -10.75 9.12
N GLN A 42 -8.17 -9.55 9.69
CA GLN A 42 -8.96 -8.44 9.15
C GLN A 42 -8.09 -7.66 8.16
N LEU A 43 -8.51 -7.58 6.90
CA LEU A 43 -7.63 -7.16 5.80
C LEU A 43 -8.12 -5.87 5.14
N GLY A 44 -7.31 -4.81 5.27
CA GLY A 44 -7.47 -3.58 4.51
C GLY A 44 -6.41 -3.48 3.40
N LEU A 45 -6.78 -2.94 2.25
CA LEU A 45 -5.91 -2.79 1.08
C LEU A 45 -5.82 -1.31 0.69
N VAL A 46 -4.63 -0.85 0.34
CA VAL A 46 -4.38 0.44 -0.32
C VAL A 46 -3.54 0.20 -1.56
N ILE A 47 -4.06 0.56 -2.73
CA ILE A 47 -3.38 0.35 -4.01
C ILE A 47 -3.10 1.70 -4.68
N GLY A 48 -1.84 1.96 -5.02
CA GLY A 48 -1.46 3.17 -5.75
C GLY A 48 -1.98 3.17 -7.19
N GLY A 49 -1.95 4.33 -7.86
CA GLY A 49 -2.45 4.52 -9.23
C GLY A 49 -1.36 4.54 -10.31
N GLY A 50 -0.10 4.25 -9.96
CA GLY A 50 1.07 4.48 -10.82
C GLY A 50 1.17 3.61 -12.08
N ASN A 51 0.29 2.64 -12.25
CA ASN A 51 0.08 1.89 -13.50
C ASN A 51 -0.74 2.66 -14.55
N ILE A 52 -1.63 3.55 -14.11
CA ILE A 52 -2.51 4.33 -14.98
C ILE A 52 -1.97 5.75 -15.11
N PHE A 53 -1.66 6.38 -13.96
CA PHE A 53 -1.14 7.74 -13.92
C PHE A 53 0.00 7.89 -12.91
N ARG A 54 1.15 8.41 -13.36
CA ARG A 54 2.29 8.74 -12.51
C ARG A 54 2.51 10.25 -12.45
N GLY A 55 2.12 10.85 -11.32
CA GLY A 55 2.40 12.27 -11.05
C GLY A 55 3.88 12.64 -11.11
N ARG A 56 4.85 11.71 -10.99
CA ARG A 56 6.28 12.05 -11.15
C ARG A 56 6.68 12.39 -12.59
N GLN A 57 5.92 11.97 -13.60
CA GLN A 57 6.19 12.37 -14.99
C GLN A 57 5.90 13.85 -15.23
N MET A 58 5.14 14.46 -14.33
CA MET A 58 4.73 15.85 -14.37
C MET A 58 5.81 16.83 -13.88
N SER A 59 6.78 16.39 -13.06
CA SER A 59 7.81 17.30 -12.51
C SER A 59 8.72 17.92 -13.56
N LYS A 60 8.71 17.39 -14.79
CA LYS A 60 9.45 17.93 -15.94
C LYS A 60 8.63 18.86 -16.83
N GLN A 61 7.34 19.06 -16.52
CA GLN A 61 6.39 19.83 -17.32
C GLN A 61 6.01 21.12 -16.58
N LYS A 62 5.86 22.24 -17.30
CA LYS A 62 5.34 23.50 -16.74
C LYS A 62 3.83 23.41 -16.54
N ILE A 63 3.41 22.77 -15.46
CA ILE A 63 1.99 22.54 -15.19
C ILE A 63 1.38 23.70 -14.42
N VAL A 64 0.31 24.26 -14.98
CA VAL A 64 -0.43 25.38 -14.39
C VAL A 64 -1.21 24.96 -13.14
N ASN A 65 -1.81 23.76 -13.14
CA ASN A 65 -2.59 23.25 -12.00
C ASN A 65 -2.17 21.84 -11.56
N PRO A 66 -1.10 21.69 -10.75
CA PRO A 66 -0.64 20.39 -10.27
C PRO A 66 -1.66 19.64 -9.40
N ALA A 67 -2.55 20.35 -8.71
CA ALA A 67 -3.56 19.75 -7.85
C ALA A 67 -4.57 18.92 -8.65
N ALA A 68 -5.03 19.43 -9.80
CA ALA A 68 -5.92 18.69 -10.70
C ALA A 68 -5.34 17.33 -11.11
N TRP A 69 -4.03 17.27 -11.37
CA TRP A 69 -3.35 16.03 -11.73
C TRP A 69 -3.17 15.06 -10.57
N HIS A 70 -3.09 15.54 -9.33
CA HIS A 70 -3.18 14.67 -8.17
C HIS A 70 -4.56 14.01 -8.07
N PHE A 71 -5.64 14.70 -8.42
CA PHE A 71 -6.96 14.08 -8.53
C PHE A 71 -7.01 12.99 -9.61
N VAL A 72 -6.39 13.20 -10.78
CA VAL A 72 -6.25 12.14 -11.80
C VAL A 72 -5.52 10.91 -11.24
N GLY A 73 -4.46 11.13 -10.46
CA GLY A 73 -3.75 10.05 -9.76
C GLY A 73 -4.61 9.35 -8.70
N MET A 74 -5.46 10.07 -7.99
CA MET A 74 -6.39 9.51 -7.01
C MET A 74 -7.50 8.70 -7.68
N GLU A 75 -8.08 9.18 -8.78
CA GLU A 75 -9.05 8.43 -9.58
C GLU A 75 -8.45 7.13 -10.14
N SER A 76 -7.18 7.16 -10.54
CA SER A 76 -6.45 5.94 -10.93
C SER A 76 -6.42 4.87 -9.82
N THR A 77 -6.39 5.28 -8.55
CA THR A 77 -6.51 4.31 -7.42
C THR A 77 -7.92 3.75 -7.29
N VAL A 78 -8.96 4.53 -7.62
CA VAL A 78 -10.36 4.09 -7.61
C VAL A 78 -10.56 3.03 -8.70
N VAL A 79 -10.03 3.25 -9.90
CA VAL A 79 -10.07 2.26 -10.99
C VAL A 79 -9.43 0.93 -10.55
N ASN A 80 -8.25 0.98 -9.93
CA ASN A 80 -7.59 -0.22 -9.40
C ASN A 80 -8.39 -0.92 -8.29
N ALA A 81 -9.03 -0.15 -7.41
CA ALA A 81 -9.85 -0.68 -6.34
C ALA A 81 -11.09 -1.40 -6.88
N LEU A 82 -11.74 -0.83 -7.91
CA LEU A 82 -12.88 -1.44 -8.59
C LEU A 82 -12.48 -2.71 -9.34
N ALA A 83 -11.32 -2.72 -10.01
CA ALA A 83 -10.80 -3.93 -10.65
C ALA A 83 -10.59 -5.07 -9.64
N LEU A 84 -10.03 -4.77 -8.46
CA LEU A 84 -9.88 -5.75 -7.39
C LEU A 84 -11.22 -6.19 -6.80
N LYS A 85 -12.17 -5.27 -6.60
CA LYS A 85 -13.53 -5.60 -6.16
C LYS A 85 -14.21 -6.58 -7.11
N ALA A 86 -14.13 -6.33 -8.42
CA ALA A 86 -14.68 -7.23 -9.44
C ALA A 86 -14.01 -8.62 -9.39
N ALA A 87 -12.69 -8.69 -9.20
CA ALA A 87 -12.00 -9.96 -9.03
C ALA A 87 -12.43 -10.70 -7.75
N PHE A 88 -12.60 -9.99 -6.63
CA PHE A 88 -13.11 -10.58 -5.39
C PHE A 88 -14.55 -11.10 -5.55
N ASP A 89 -15.42 -10.39 -6.26
CA ASP A 89 -16.80 -10.81 -6.53
C ASP A 89 -16.82 -12.12 -7.34
N GLN A 90 -16.00 -12.22 -8.38
CA GLN A 90 -15.86 -13.45 -9.16
C GLN A 90 -15.29 -14.62 -8.33
N LEU A 91 -14.43 -14.32 -7.36
CA LEU A 91 -13.91 -15.30 -6.39
C LEU A 91 -14.89 -15.56 -5.23
N LYS A 92 -16.11 -15.02 -5.26
CA LYS A 92 -17.12 -15.10 -4.20
C LYS A 92 -16.56 -14.72 -2.82
N THR A 93 -15.66 -13.73 -2.81
CA THR A 93 -14.98 -13.25 -1.60
C THR A 93 -15.52 -11.87 -1.26
N PRO A 94 -16.16 -11.67 -0.10
CA PRO A 94 -16.71 -10.38 0.27
C PRO A 94 -15.63 -9.30 0.37
N ALA A 95 -15.79 -8.23 -0.41
CA ALA A 95 -14.94 -7.04 -0.37
C ALA A 95 -15.79 -5.78 -0.46
N MET A 96 -15.30 -4.66 0.06
CA MET A 96 -15.92 -3.35 -0.03
C MET A 96 -14.89 -2.29 -0.41
N VAL A 97 -15.20 -1.44 -1.38
CA VAL A 97 -14.41 -0.24 -1.70
C VAL A 97 -14.91 0.93 -0.86
N ILE A 98 -13.99 1.65 -0.21
CA ILE A 98 -14.27 2.91 0.48
C ILE A 98 -13.35 3.96 -0.11
N SER A 99 -13.92 5.03 -0.67
CA SER A 99 -13.18 6.11 -1.30
C SER A 99 -13.05 7.30 -0.36
N ALA A 100 -11.92 8.01 -0.42
CA ALA A 100 -11.81 9.32 0.20
C ALA A 100 -12.74 10.38 -0.41
N PHE A 101 -13.31 10.13 -1.60
CA PHE A 101 -14.28 11.00 -2.26
C PHE A 101 -15.74 10.65 -1.97
N ASP A 102 -16.02 9.64 -1.15
CA ASP A 102 -17.38 9.29 -0.79
C ASP A 102 -18.06 10.44 -0.03
N LYS A 103 -19.28 10.82 -0.45
CA LYS A 103 -20.05 11.92 0.16
C LYS A 103 -20.38 11.67 1.64
N HIS A 104 -20.50 10.40 2.03
CA HIS A 104 -20.83 9.99 3.38
C HIS A 104 -19.68 9.21 4.00
N LYS A 105 -19.39 9.50 5.27
CA LYS A 105 -18.34 8.80 6.01
C LYS A 105 -18.78 7.36 6.28
N VAL A 106 -18.18 6.42 5.57
CA VAL A 106 -18.39 4.98 5.78
C VAL A 106 -17.51 4.51 6.94
N ASN A 107 -18.08 3.81 7.93
CA ASN A 107 -17.30 3.22 9.02
C ASN A 107 -16.70 1.85 8.59
N PRO A 108 -15.38 1.74 8.36
CA PRO A 108 -14.76 0.49 7.92
C PRO A 108 -14.86 -0.64 8.94
N GLN A 109 -15.03 -0.34 10.24
CA GLN A 109 -15.07 -1.36 11.30
C GLN A 109 -16.25 -2.33 11.13
N LYS A 110 -17.38 -1.87 10.58
CA LYS A 110 -18.55 -2.73 10.27
C LYS A 110 -18.22 -3.84 9.28
N TYR A 111 -17.37 -3.56 8.30
CA TYR A 111 -16.96 -4.55 7.30
C TYR A 111 -15.96 -5.54 7.89
N PHE A 112 -15.01 -5.06 8.70
CA PHE A 112 -14.05 -5.94 9.36
C PHE A 112 -14.69 -6.92 10.36
N SER A 113 -15.73 -6.51 11.09
CA SER A 113 -16.46 -7.42 11.98
C SER A 113 -17.21 -8.53 11.22
N GLN A 114 -17.57 -8.28 9.96
CA GLN A 114 -18.20 -9.24 9.05
C GLN A 114 -17.20 -10.07 8.24
N GLY A 115 -15.89 -9.86 8.44
CA GLY A 115 -14.84 -10.54 7.66
C GLY A 115 -14.75 -10.08 6.20
N VAL A 116 -15.31 -8.90 5.88
CA VAL A 116 -15.23 -8.28 4.55
C VAL A 116 -13.88 -7.60 4.39
N ILE A 117 -13.23 -7.80 3.25
CA ILE A 117 -11.99 -7.12 2.87
C ILE A 117 -12.32 -5.66 2.53
N VAL A 118 -11.58 -4.70 3.08
CA VAL A 118 -11.82 -3.27 2.80
C VAL A 118 -10.73 -2.75 1.86
N ILE A 119 -11.11 -2.15 0.74
CA ILE A 119 -10.20 -1.56 -0.25
C ILE A 119 -10.35 -0.04 -0.17
N PHE A 120 -9.32 0.63 0.34
CA PHE A 120 -9.31 2.08 0.44
C PHE A 120 -8.78 2.69 -0.86
N ALA A 121 -9.58 3.60 -1.43
CA ALA A 121 -9.31 4.29 -2.68
C ALA A 121 -9.25 5.82 -2.49
N ALA A 122 -8.81 6.51 -3.54
CA ALA A 122 -8.58 7.95 -3.60
C ALA A 122 -7.57 8.50 -2.57
N GLY A 123 -6.71 7.64 -2.00
CA GLY A 123 -5.67 8.05 -1.05
C GLY A 123 -6.26 8.80 0.16
N THR A 124 -5.77 10.01 0.41
CA THR A 124 -6.27 10.92 1.46
C THR A 124 -7.39 11.83 0.97
N GLY A 125 -7.69 11.81 -0.33
CA GLY A 125 -8.59 12.75 -0.99
C GLY A 125 -8.00 14.17 -1.14
N ARG A 126 -6.74 14.38 -0.75
CA ARG A 126 -6.08 15.68 -0.74
C ARG A 126 -4.86 15.66 -1.66
N PRO A 127 -4.72 16.65 -2.57
CA PRO A 127 -3.51 16.82 -3.38
C PRO A 127 -2.23 16.96 -2.55
N PHE A 128 -1.08 16.71 -3.18
CA PHE A 128 0.27 16.87 -2.60
C PHE A 128 0.62 15.85 -1.51
N VAL A 129 -0.22 14.83 -1.34
CA VAL A 129 0.01 13.72 -0.40
C VAL A 129 0.29 12.44 -1.17
N THR A 130 1.18 11.60 -0.64
CA THR A 130 1.51 10.32 -1.26
C THR A 130 0.52 9.24 -0.86
N THR A 131 0.41 8.17 -1.67
CA THR A 131 -0.35 6.98 -1.28
C THR A 131 0.22 6.28 -0.04
N ASP A 132 1.51 6.47 0.26
CA ASP A 132 2.13 5.92 1.48
C ASP A 132 1.58 6.64 2.73
N SER A 133 1.46 7.97 2.69
CA SER A 133 0.84 8.75 3.77
C SER A 133 -0.63 8.36 3.96
N GLY A 134 -1.38 8.21 2.85
CA GLY A 134 -2.77 7.72 2.92
C GLY A 134 -2.88 6.30 3.49
N ALA A 135 -1.92 5.42 3.24
CA ALA A 135 -1.90 4.10 3.86
C ALA A 135 -1.64 4.17 5.37
N VAL A 136 -0.74 5.06 5.83
CA VAL A 136 -0.54 5.27 7.28
C VAL A 136 -1.81 5.81 7.92
N GLU A 137 -2.43 6.84 7.36
CA GLU A 137 -3.70 7.40 7.88
C GLU A 137 -4.79 6.32 7.98
N ARG A 138 -4.98 5.51 6.94
CA ARG A 138 -5.97 4.43 6.97
C ARG A 138 -5.61 3.34 7.97
N ALA A 139 -4.34 2.96 8.09
CA ALA A 139 -3.90 1.97 9.07
C ALA A 139 -4.19 2.45 10.50
N LEU A 140 -3.94 3.72 10.79
CA LEU A 140 -4.23 4.34 12.08
C LEU A 140 -5.74 4.42 12.35
N GLU A 141 -6.53 4.87 11.38
CA GLU A 141 -7.99 4.96 11.48
C GLU A 141 -8.62 3.60 11.82
N ILE A 142 -8.15 2.54 11.14
CA ILE A 142 -8.69 1.21 11.37
C ILE A 142 -8.10 0.52 12.60
N LYS A 143 -7.07 1.11 13.24
CA LYS A 143 -6.27 0.50 14.32
C LYS A 143 -5.63 -0.81 13.85
N ALA A 144 -4.90 -0.76 12.74
CA ALA A 144 -4.15 -1.89 12.22
C ALA A 144 -2.99 -2.24 13.16
N ASP A 145 -2.74 -3.52 13.34
CA ASP A 145 -1.59 -4.03 14.10
C ASP A 145 -0.27 -3.83 13.33
N ILE A 146 -0.34 -3.77 12.00
CA ILE A 146 0.82 -3.60 11.13
C ILE A 146 0.42 -3.05 9.75
N LEU A 147 1.27 -2.18 9.20
CA LEU A 147 1.25 -1.78 7.79
C LEU A 147 2.28 -2.60 7.02
N LEU A 148 1.79 -3.48 6.12
CA LEU A 148 2.64 -4.22 5.19
C LEU A 148 2.79 -3.43 3.89
N LYS A 149 4.02 -3.10 3.53
CA LYS A 149 4.31 -2.41 2.27
C LYS A 149 5.08 -3.32 1.32
N GLY A 150 4.37 -3.82 0.31
CA GLY A 150 4.99 -4.60 -0.78
C GLY A 150 5.65 -3.69 -1.80
N THR A 151 6.90 -3.98 -2.14
CA THR A 151 7.71 -3.18 -3.09
C THR A 151 8.48 -4.06 -4.07
N LYS A 152 9.12 -3.45 -5.08
CA LYS A 152 9.97 -4.17 -6.05
C LYS A 152 11.33 -4.56 -5.45
N VAL A 153 11.75 -3.85 -4.41
CA VAL A 153 12.96 -4.14 -3.63
C VAL A 153 12.60 -4.90 -2.37
N ASP A 154 13.58 -5.56 -1.77
CA ASP A 154 13.37 -6.53 -0.70
C ASP A 154 13.58 -5.98 0.72
N GLY A 155 13.80 -4.68 0.86
CA GLY A 155 13.93 -4.00 2.14
C GLY A 155 14.60 -2.65 2.02
N VAL A 156 14.93 -2.06 3.16
CA VAL A 156 15.71 -0.82 3.27
C VAL A 156 17.19 -1.18 3.35
N TYR A 157 18.01 -0.40 2.66
CA TYR A 157 19.46 -0.55 2.61
C TYR A 157 20.14 0.69 3.18
N SER A 158 21.36 0.53 3.69
CA SER A 158 22.17 1.64 4.22
C SER A 158 22.54 2.70 3.17
N ALA A 159 22.47 2.34 1.89
CA ALA A 159 22.62 3.22 0.72
C ALA A 159 21.85 2.61 -0.46
N ASP A 160 21.69 3.33 -1.57
CA ASP A 160 21.09 2.79 -2.79
C ASP A 160 21.93 1.60 -3.33
N PRO A 161 21.43 0.35 -3.28
CA PRO A 161 22.20 -0.82 -3.68
C PRO A 161 22.50 -0.86 -5.18
N LYS A 162 21.80 -0.05 -6.00
CA LYS A 162 22.11 0.08 -7.42
C LYS A 162 23.33 0.97 -7.69
N LYS A 163 23.63 1.88 -6.76
CA LYS A 163 24.74 2.85 -6.88
C LYS A 163 25.92 2.49 -6.00
N ASN A 164 25.67 1.80 -4.89
CA ASN A 164 26.70 1.42 -3.92
C ASN A 164 26.69 -0.10 -3.70
N PRO A 165 27.68 -0.84 -4.22
CA PRO A 165 27.77 -2.29 -4.04
C PRO A 165 28.03 -2.70 -2.57
N ARG A 166 28.47 -1.77 -1.71
CA ARG A 166 28.64 -1.99 -0.26
C ARG A 166 27.36 -1.74 0.55
N ALA A 167 26.24 -1.42 -0.10
CA ALA A 167 24.97 -1.21 0.59
C ALA A 167 24.54 -2.47 1.33
N LYS A 168 24.33 -2.35 2.65
CA LYS A 168 23.89 -3.46 3.49
C LYS A 168 22.40 -3.34 3.75
N LYS A 169 21.68 -4.45 3.64
CA LYS A 169 20.26 -4.53 3.98
C LYS A 169 20.08 -4.46 5.50
N ILE A 170 19.09 -3.69 5.93
CA ILE A 170 18.78 -3.48 7.34
C ILE A 170 17.51 -4.27 7.67
N ALA A 171 17.57 -5.21 8.62
CA ALA A 171 16.43 -6.06 8.96
C ALA A 171 15.42 -5.34 9.87
N ARG A 172 15.90 -4.50 10.78
CA ARG A 172 15.11 -3.70 11.71
C ARG A 172 15.73 -2.32 11.85
N LEU A 173 14.90 -1.29 11.92
CA LEU A 173 15.34 0.07 12.21
C LEU A 173 14.25 0.85 12.95
N SER A 174 14.66 1.87 13.67
CA SER A 174 13.72 2.88 14.16
C SER A 174 13.31 3.83 13.04
N ALA A 175 12.21 4.54 13.23
CA ALA A 175 11.84 5.62 12.31
C ALA A 175 12.90 6.74 12.25
N GLU A 176 13.57 7.04 13.37
CA GLU A 176 14.67 8.01 13.41
C GLU A 176 15.86 7.57 12.56
N GLU A 177 16.20 6.27 12.62
CA GLU A 177 17.23 5.68 11.76
C GLU A 177 16.82 5.74 10.29
N TYR A 178 15.54 5.51 9.98
CA TYR A 178 15.02 5.58 8.60
C TYR A 178 15.25 6.97 8.00
N LEU A 179 15.00 8.03 8.78
CA LEU A 179 15.16 9.42 8.34
C LEU A 179 16.62 9.80 8.10
N LYS A 180 17.57 9.17 8.78
CA LYS A 180 19.01 9.39 8.59
C LYS A 180 19.54 8.75 7.29
N ILE A 181 18.81 7.81 6.70
CA ILE A 181 19.23 7.16 5.45
C ILE A 181 19.01 8.12 4.28
N LYS A 182 20.11 8.73 3.82
CA LYS A 182 20.10 9.60 2.65
C LYS A 182 19.55 8.87 1.43
N ASN A 183 18.57 9.48 0.76
CA ASN A 183 17.89 8.94 -0.42
C ASN A 183 17.09 7.65 -0.18
N ALA A 184 16.59 7.41 1.04
CA ALA A 184 15.60 6.38 1.29
C ALA A 184 14.28 6.70 0.56
N SER A 185 14.22 6.40 -0.74
CA SER A 185 13.06 6.67 -1.60
C SER A 185 12.02 5.56 -1.56
N ILE A 186 12.19 4.58 -0.65
CA ILE A 186 11.38 3.37 -0.61
C ILE A 186 10.03 3.67 0.03
N PHE A 187 9.97 4.53 1.05
CA PHE A 187 8.75 4.94 1.74
C PHE A 187 8.79 6.45 2.03
N ASP A 188 7.62 7.08 2.04
CA ASP A 188 7.48 8.50 2.36
C ASP A 188 7.96 8.80 3.80
N GLN A 189 8.84 9.79 3.95
CA GLN A 189 9.45 10.11 5.25
C GLN A 189 8.43 10.70 6.23
N ALA A 190 7.53 11.56 5.76
CA ALA A 190 6.46 12.11 6.59
C ALA A 190 5.50 11.01 7.08
N ALA A 191 5.15 10.05 6.21
CA ALA A 191 4.39 8.87 6.60
C ALA A 191 5.12 8.00 7.63
N ALA A 192 6.44 7.84 7.51
CA ALA A 192 7.25 7.09 8.47
C ALA A 192 7.23 7.74 9.87
N ILE A 193 7.39 9.07 9.93
CA ILE A 193 7.32 9.84 11.18
C ILE A 193 5.97 9.65 11.84
N LEU A 194 4.89 9.88 11.09
CA LEU A 194 3.53 9.73 11.62
C LEU A 194 3.25 8.33 12.16
N ALA A 195 3.71 7.29 11.45
CA ALA A 195 3.56 5.91 11.90
C ALA A 195 4.29 5.67 13.22
N ALA A 196 5.51 6.19 13.36
CA ALA A 196 6.33 6.06 14.57
C ALA A 196 5.71 6.76 15.78
N GLU A 197 5.27 8.01 15.62
CA GLU A 197 4.58 8.78 16.67
C GLU A 197 3.34 8.06 17.21
N LYS A 198 2.67 7.30 16.35
CA LYS A 198 1.48 6.52 16.68
C LYS A 198 1.76 5.03 16.93
N LYS A 199 3.04 4.63 17.02
CA LYS A 199 3.50 3.27 17.29
C LYS A 199 2.92 2.23 16.33
N LEU A 200 2.73 2.60 15.06
CA LEU A 200 2.30 1.71 13.98
C LEU A 200 3.53 1.07 13.33
N PRO A 201 3.75 -0.24 13.48
CA PRO A 201 4.86 -0.91 12.82
C PRO A 201 4.65 -0.96 11.30
N ILE A 202 5.73 -0.74 10.54
CA ILE A 202 5.74 -0.85 9.08
C ILE A 202 6.68 -1.97 8.67
N TYR A 203 6.20 -2.92 7.88
CA TYR A 203 7.05 -3.97 7.31
C TYR A 203 7.16 -3.82 5.80
N ILE A 204 8.36 -3.48 5.33
CA ILE A 204 8.70 -3.30 3.92
C ILE A 204 9.28 -4.61 3.40
N PHE A 205 8.70 -5.16 2.33
CA PHE A 205 9.14 -6.44 1.78
C PHE A 205 9.03 -6.45 0.25
N LYS A 206 9.69 -7.43 -0.38
CA LYS A 206 9.55 -7.67 -1.81
C LYS A 206 8.20 -8.32 -2.10
N TRP A 207 7.36 -7.67 -2.88
CA TRP A 207 6.13 -8.27 -3.36
C TRP A 207 6.43 -9.32 -4.45
N GLY A 208 5.72 -10.43 -4.38
CA GLY A 208 5.79 -11.53 -5.33
C GLY A 208 4.81 -12.63 -4.96
N LYS A 209 4.81 -13.72 -5.74
CA LYS A 209 3.94 -14.87 -5.48
C LYS A 209 4.17 -15.42 -4.06
N ASP A 210 3.08 -15.61 -3.31
CA ASP A 210 3.05 -16.16 -1.94
C ASP A 210 3.84 -15.34 -0.90
N SER A 211 4.17 -14.09 -1.23
CA SER A 211 4.95 -13.20 -0.37
C SER A 211 4.14 -12.66 0.81
N LEU A 212 2.82 -12.48 0.67
CA LEU A 212 1.96 -11.90 1.68
C LEU A 212 1.92 -12.75 2.95
N LYS A 213 1.75 -14.07 2.82
CA LYS A 213 1.76 -15.00 3.95
C LYS A 213 3.08 -14.95 4.72
N LYS A 214 4.20 -14.86 4.01
CA LYS A 214 5.53 -14.70 4.62
C LYS A 214 5.66 -13.34 5.30
N ALA A 215 5.14 -12.28 4.69
CA ALA A 215 5.23 -10.91 5.21
C ALA A 215 4.45 -10.72 6.51
N ILE A 216 3.24 -11.29 6.60
CA ILE A 216 2.43 -11.28 7.83
C ILE A 216 3.15 -11.97 8.99
N ALA A 217 3.89 -13.04 8.70
CA ALA A 217 4.72 -13.73 9.67
C ALA A 217 6.08 -13.04 9.93
N LEU A 218 6.36 -11.89 9.29
CA LEU A 218 7.66 -11.19 9.30
C LEU A 218 8.83 -12.05 8.79
N LYS A 219 8.53 -13.05 7.95
CA LYS A 219 9.48 -14.03 7.37
C LYS A 219 9.77 -13.77 5.88
N ALA A 220 9.32 -12.66 5.32
CA ALA A 220 9.61 -12.31 3.91
C ALA A 220 11.02 -11.72 3.71
N GLN A 221 11.91 -11.88 4.71
CA GLN A 221 13.24 -11.27 4.76
C GLN A 221 13.20 -9.76 4.54
N GLY A 222 12.09 -9.09 4.83
CA GLY A 222 11.93 -7.66 4.68
C GLY A 222 12.63 -6.84 5.76
N THR A 223 12.24 -5.59 5.85
CA THR A 223 12.70 -4.64 6.85
C THR A 223 11.53 -4.19 7.71
N LEU A 224 11.67 -4.30 9.02
CA LEU A 224 10.71 -3.80 9.99
C LEU A 224 11.12 -2.42 10.50
N ILE A 225 10.22 -1.45 10.42
CA ILE A 225 10.36 -0.11 10.98
C ILE A 225 9.44 -0.03 12.20
N THR A 226 9.98 0.34 13.35
CA THR A 226 9.27 0.48 14.64
C THR A 226 9.56 1.79 15.33
#